data_AF-A0A938JSB4-F1
#
_entry.id   AF-A0A938JSB4-F1
#
_cell.length_a   1.000
_cell.length_b   1.000
_cell.length_c   1.000
_cell.angle_alpha   90.00
_cell.angle_beta   90.00
_cell.angle_gamma   90.00
#
_symmetry.space_group_name_H-M   'P 1'
#
loop_
_entity.id
_entity.type
_entity.pdbx_description
1 polymer ?
#
loop_
_entity_poly.entity_id
_entity_poly.type
_entity_poly.pdbx_seq_one_letter_code
_entity_poly.pdbx_strand_id
1 'polypeptide(L)'
;MKFRILAISVVAVFGTSAVVIPTAQASTIKNGVQCTKVNATKKVGAMVYRCGKNPYVAPTRLTWTLRDCFTANALLKSAKSQYEGFKDIAKLAGADGEKTINELQASITGLENMMKNEACKKGA
;
A
#
# COMPACT_ATOMS: atom_id res chain seq x y z
N MET A 1 -12.76 73.61 28.78
CA MET A 1 -13.78 72.81 29.49
C MET A 1 -13.49 71.33 29.25
N LYS A 2 -13.22 70.58 30.33
CA LYS A 2 -13.05 69.12 30.33
C LYS A 2 -14.43 68.47 30.25
N PHE A 3 -14.67 67.59 29.27
CA PHE A 3 -15.80 66.64 29.34
C PHE A 3 -15.34 65.22 29.02
N ARG A 4 -15.94 64.31 29.78
CA ARG A 4 -15.40 63.04 30.27
C ARG A 4 -15.57 61.93 29.24
N ILE A 5 -14.58 61.05 29.24
CA ILE A 5 -14.53 59.75 28.55
C ILE A 5 -15.73 58.89 28.99
N LEU A 6 -16.49 58.38 28.03
CA LEU A 6 -17.37 57.23 28.21
C LEU A 6 -16.84 56.11 27.32
N ALA A 7 -16.02 55.25 27.90
CA ALA A 7 -15.58 54.01 27.29
C ALA A 7 -16.73 53.00 27.35
N ILE A 8 -17.34 52.70 26.21
CA ILE A 8 -18.28 51.59 26.07
C ILE A 8 -17.45 50.38 25.60
N SER A 9 -17.09 49.54 26.56
CA SER A 9 -16.43 48.25 26.34
C SER A 9 -17.44 47.25 25.78
N VAL A 10 -17.47 47.11 24.46
CA VAL A 10 -18.15 45.99 23.78
C VAL A 10 -17.28 44.76 24.00
N VAL A 11 -17.67 43.91 24.96
CA VAL A 11 -17.12 42.57 25.12
C VAL A 11 -17.64 41.72 23.95
N ALA A 12 -16.83 41.60 22.90
CA ALA A 12 -17.06 40.60 21.87
C ALA A 12 -16.76 39.22 22.47
N VAL A 13 -17.82 38.48 22.80
CA VAL A 13 -17.74 37.07 23.14
C VAL A 13 -17.34 36.34 21.86
N PHE A 14 -16.04 36.12 21.68
CA PHE A 14 -15.55 35.18 20.67
C PHE A 14 -15.97 33.79 21.11
N GLY A 15 -17.08 33.30 20.57
CA GLY A 15 -17.42 31.90 20.60
C GLY A 15 -16.28 31.15 19.93
N THR A 16 -15.49 30.43 20.73
CA THR A 16 -14.55 29.44 20.23
C THR A 16 -15.37 28.28 19.69
N SER A 17 -15.86 28.42 18.45
CA SER A 17 -16.13 27.24 17.64
C SER A 17 -14.79 26.51 17.57
N ALA A 18 -14.65 25.47 18.38
CA ALA A 18 -13.59 24.50 18.22
C ALA A 18 -13.77 23.95 16.80
N VAL A 19 -13.05 24.54 15.84
CA VAL A 19 -12.83 23.91 14.57
C VAL A 19 -12.02 22.68 14.94
N VAL A 20 -12.72 21.55 15.10
CA VAL A 20 -12.12 20.24 14.95
C VAL A 20 -11.65 20.17 13.50
N ILE A 21 -10.52 20.81 13.22
CA ILE A 21 -9.69 20.44 12.10
C ILE A 21 -9.35 19.01 12.45
N PRO A 22 -9.84 17.99 11.72
CA PRO A 22 -9.28 16.66 11.90
C PRO A 22 -7.79 16.89 11.69
N THR A 23 -7.00 16.69 12.74
CA THR A 23 -5.58 16.55 12.61
C THR A 23 -5.45 15.32 11.73
N ALA A 24 -5.43 15.54 10.42
CA ALA A 24 -4.86 14.60 9.49
C ALA A 24 -3.43 14.51 9.98
N GLN A 25 -3.20 13.61 10.94
CA GLN A 25 -1.96 12.92 11.14
C GLN A 25 -1.55 12.65 9.70
N ALA A 26 -0.55 13.36 9.20
CA ALA A 26 -0.11 13.21 7.83
C ALA A 26 0.30 11.75 7.76
N SER A 27 -0.65 10.90 7.35
CA SER A 27 -0.58 9.48 7.64
C SER A 27 0.55 9.04 6.76
N THR A 28 1.70 8.76 7.38
CA THR A 28 2.94 8.53 6.67
C THR A 28 2.62 7.55 5.56
N ILE A 29 2.80 7.99 4.31
CA ILE A 29 2.43 7.19 3.14
C ILE A 29 3.34 5.95 3.19
N LYS A 30 2.72 4.82 3.52
CA LYS A 30 3.37 3.51 3.68
C LYS A 30 2.36 2.42 3.37
N ASN A 31 2.85 1.22 3.11
CA ASN A 31 2.01 0.06 2.78
C ASN A 31 0.90 -0.17 3.81
N GLY A 32 -0.34 -0.25 3.34
CA GLY A 32 -1.50 -0.58 4.16
C GLY A 32 -2.22 0.60 4.82
N VAL A 33 -1.71 1.83 4.68
CA VAL A 33 -2.44 3.05 5.11
C VAL A 33 -3.59 3.31 4.14
N GLN A 34 -4.79 3.57 4.65
CA GLN A 34 -5.96 3.77 3.80
C GLN A 34 -5.78 4.98 2.86
N CYS A 35 -6.30 4.83 1.64
CA CYS A 35 -6.36 5.89 0.64
C CYS A 35 -7.72 5.83 -0.06
N THR A 36 -8.15 6.94 -0.65
CA THR A 36 -9.50 7.08 -1.22
C THR A 36 -9.50 7.08 -2.75
N LYS A 37 -8.54 7.77 -3.37
CA LYS A 37 -8.46 7.92 -4.82
C LYS A 37 -7.64 6.80 -5.45
N VAL A 38 -8.31 5.81 -6.04
CA VAL A 38 -7.66 4.74 -6.80
C VAL A 38 -6.68 5.30 -7.83
N ASN A 39 -5.53 4.64 -8.00
CA ASN A 39 -4.44 5.02 -8.89
C ASN A 39 -3.74 6.35 -8.57
N ALA A 40 -4.12 7.06 -7.49
CA ALA A 40 -3.31 8.18 -7.03
C ALA A 40 -1.90 7.70 -6.68
N THR A 41 -0.89 8.50 -7.05
CA THR A 41 0.52 8.20 -6.75
C THR A 41 1.12 9.24 -5.82
N LYS A 42 2.09 8.79 -5.02
CA LYS A 42 2.88 9.61 -4.11
C LYS A 42 4.31 9.06 -4.07
N LYS A 43 5.30 9.95 -4.04
CA LYS A 43 6.71 9.61 -3.86
C LYS A 43 7.12 9.93 -2.43
N VAL A 44 7.79 8.99 -1.76
CA VAL A 44 8.34 9.15 -0.40
C VAL A 44 9.78 8.67 -0.45
N GLY A 45 10.73 9.60 -0.39
CA GLY A 45 12.14 9.28 -0.65
C GLY A 45 12.33 8.66 -2.04
N ALA A 46 12.94 7.48 -2.10
CA ALA A 46 13.14 6.71 -3.33
C ALA A 46 11.91 5.86 -3.74
N MET A 47 10.94 5.70 -2.83
CA MET A 47 9.81 4.80 -3.03
C MET A 47 8.64 5.51 -3.71
N VAL A 48 7.93 4.77 -4.56
CA VAL A 48 6.70 5.23 -5.21
C VAL A 48 5.53 4.38 -4.72
N TYR A 49 4.52 5.04 -4.17
CA TYR A 49 3.28 4.42 -3.73
C TYR A 49 2.17 4.72 -4.71
N ARG A 50 1.28 3.74 -4.90
CA ARG A 50 0.02 3.87 -5.62
C ARG A 50 -1.12 3.45 -4.70
N CYS A 51 -2.18 4.24 -4.69
CA CYS A 51 -3.42 3.88 -4.01
C CYS A 51 -4.11 2.73 -4.76
N GLY A 52 -4.22 1.58 -4.12
CA GLY A 52 -4.80 0.37 -4.71
C GLY A 52 -5.01 -0.72 -3.66
N LYS A 53 -5.53 -1.87 -4.11
CA LYS A 53 -5.68 -3.06 -3.24
C LYS A 53 -4.33 -3.76 -3.14
N ASN A 54 -3.70 -3.74 -1.96
CA ASN A 54 -2.50 -4.53 -1.73
C ASN A 54 -2.89 -6.02 -1.71
N PRO A 55 -2.23 -6.88 -2.50
CA PRO A 55 -2.59 -8.30 -2.60
C PRO A 55 -2.45 -9.07 -1.27
N TYR A 56 -1.67 -8.57 -0.31
CA TYR A 56 -1.43 -9.21 0.99
C TYR A 56 -1.99 -8.43 2.19
N VAL A 57 -2.00 -7.09 2.13
CA VAL A 57 -2.41 -6.24 3.25
C VAL A 57 -3.76 -5.61 2.99
N ALA A 58 -4.79 -6.01 3.75
CA ALA A 58 -6.16 -5.53 3.60
C ALA A 58 -6.65 -5.57 2.13
N PRO A 59 -6.62 -6.76 1.47
CA PRO A 59 -6.82 -6.91 0.03
C PRO A 59 -8.20 -6.48 -0.47
N THR A 60 -9.15 -6.27 0.44
CA THR A 60 -10.50 -5.80 0.14
C THR A 60 -10.62 -4.27 0.13
N ARG A 61 -9.61 -3.53 0.62
CA ARG A 61 -9.63 -2.07 0.79
C ARG A 61 -8.56 -1.39 -0.06
N LEU A 62 -8.79 -0.11 -0.37
CA LEU A 62 -7.76 0.73 -0.98
C LEU A 62 -6.76 1.20 0.08
N THR A 63 -5.49 0.95 -0.18
CA THR A 63 -4.37 1.41 0.65
C THR A 63 -3.25 1.96 -0.20
N TRP A 64 -2.45 2.87 0.36
CA TRP A 64 -1.15 3.17 -0.19
C TRP A 64 -0.34 1.88 -0.22
N THR A 65 0.14 1.55 -1.41
CA THR A 65 0.86 0.31 -1.69
C THR A 65 2.04 0.64 -2.58
N LEU A 66 3.23 0.12 -2.28
CA LEU A 66 4.41 0.27 -3.11
C LEU A 66 4.08 -0.16 -4.53
N ARG A 67 4.51 0.63 -5.51
CA ARG A 67 4.32 0.31 -6.93
C ARG A 67 4.92 -1.06 -7.25
N ASP A 68 6.08 -1.35 -6.65
CA ASP A 68 6.81 -2.60 -6.88
C ASP A 68 6.06 -3.82 -6.34
N CYS A 69 5.21 -3.67 -5.32
CA CYS A 69 4.28 -4.73 -4.90
C CYS A 69 3.33 -5.14 -6.02
N PHE A 70 2.79 -4.19 -6.78
CA PHE A 70 1.91 -4.49 -7.90
C PHE A 70 2.67 -5.17 -9.05
N THR A 71 3.86 -4.68 -9.37
CA THR A 71 4.73 -5.27 -10.39
C THR A 71 5.09 -6.71 -10.02
N ALA A 72 5.57 -6.93 -8.79
CA ALA A 72 5.91 -8.26 -8.30
C ALA A 72 4.70 -9.20 -8.32
N ASN A 73 3.49 -8.71 -8.04
CA ASN A 73 2.29 -9.54 -8.02
C ASN A 73 1.89 -9.97 -9.42
N ALA A 74 2.06 -9.10 -10.42
CA ALA A 74 1.86 -9.46 -11.82
C ALA A 74 2.86 -10.54 -12.26
N LEU A 75 4.14 -10.39 -11.87
CA LEU A 75 5.19 -11.37 -12.16
C LEU A 75 4.92 -12.72 -11.49
N LEU A 76 4.53 -12.72 -10.21
CA LEU A 76 4.20 -13.96 -9.48
C LEU A 76 3.02 -14.69 -10.12
N LYS A 77 1.98 -13.98 -10.54
CA LYS A 77 0.85 -14.57 -11.27
C LYS A 77 1.28 -15.19 -12.59
N SER A 78 2.15 -14.50 -13.33
CA SER A 78 2.71 -15.03 -14.58
C SER A 78 3.54 -16.29 -14.33
N ALA A 79 4.42 -16.28 -13.33
CA ALA A 79 5.23 -17.43 -12.96
C ALA A 79 4.37 -18.64 -12.55
N LYS A 80 3.33 -18.43 -11.73
CA LYS A 80 2.37 -19.47 -11.37
C LYS A 80 1.64 -20.02 -12.60
N SER A 81 1.18 -19.14 -13.50
CA SER A 81 0.52 -19.58 -14.73
C SER A 81 1.42 -20.41 -15.64
N GLN A 82 2.70 -20.04 -15.76
CA GLN A 82 3.67 -20.79 -16.55
C GLN A 82 3.98 -22.15 -15.91
N TYR A 83 4.20 -22.17 -14.58
CA TYR A 83 4.36 -23.42 -13.83
C TYR A 83 3.19 -24.38 -14.09
N GLU A 84 1.95 -23.90 -14.00
CA GLU A 84 0.76 -24.70 -14.27
C GLU A 84 0.72 -25.23 -15.70
N GLY A 85 1.16 -24.45 -16.70
CA GLY A 85 1.22 -24.89 -18.09
C GLY A 85 2.30 -25.95 -18.37
N PHE A 86 3.41 -25.93 -17.63
CA PHE A 86 4.55 -26.82 -17.87
C PHE A 86 4.58 -28.05 -16.94
N LYS A 87 3.89 -28.03 -15.79
CA LYS A 87 4.08 -29.07 -14.77
C LYS A 87 3.75 -30.48 -15.23
N ASP A 88 2.74 -30.65 -16.07
CA ASP A 88 2.33 -31.97 -16.53
C ASP A 88 3.24 -32.46 -17.68
N ILE A 89 3.72 -31.54 -18.51
CA ILE A 89 4.75 -31.84 -19.53
C ILE A 89 6.05 -32.27 -18.85
N ALA A 90 6.45 -31.58 -17.78
CA ALA A 90 7.66 -31.88 -17.04
C ALA A 90 7.63 -33.29 -16.41
N LYS A 91 6.47 -33.75 -15.93
CA LYS A 91 6.31 -35.13 -15.43
C LYS A 91 6.49 -36.17 -16.53
N LEU A 92 6.06 -35.89 -17.75
CA LEU A 92 6.25 -36.80 -18.90
C LEU A 92 7.72 -36.91 -19.31
N ALA A 93 8.55 -35.90 -19.01
CA ALA A 93 9.99 -35.94 -19.24
C ALA A 93 10.75 -36.81 -18.22
N GLY A 94 10.06 -37.48 -17.30
CA GLY A 94 10.65 -38.37 -16.30
C GLY A 94 11.26 -37.61 -15.11
N ALA A 95 12.16 -38.27 -14.39
CA ALA A 95 12.67 -37.80 -13.10
C ALA A 95 13.36 -36.41 -13.16
N ASP A 96 14.08 -36.11 -14.24
CA ASP A 96 14.78 -34.83 -14.40
C ASP A 96 13.81 -33.67 -14.64
N GLY A 97 12.72 -33.92 -15.38
CA GLY A 97 11.66 -32.94 -15.57
C GLY A 97 10.89 -32.68 -14.28
N GLU A 98 10.56 -33.74 -13.53
CA GLU A 98 9.93 -33.62 -12.21
C GLU A 98 10.81 -32.86 -11.22
N LYS A 99 12.12 -33.11 -11.20
CA LYS A 99 13.06 -32.36 -10.38
C LYS A 99 13.05 -30.87 -10.74
N THR A 100 13.15 -30.55 -12.02
CA THR A 100 13.18 -29.17 -12.52
C THR A 100 11.91 -28.39 -12.16
N ILE A 101 10.73 -29.01 -12.33
CA ILE A 101 9.47 -28.35 -12.00
C ILE A 101 9.31 -28.15 -10.48
N ASN A 102 9.79 -29.09 -9.66
CA ASN A 102 9.77 -28.95 -8.20
C ASN A 102 10.70 -27.82 -7.72
N GLU A 103 11.88 -27.66 -8.32
CA GLU A 103 12.79 -26.54 -8.05
C GLU A 103 12.17 -25.19 -8.46
N LEU A 104 11.45 -25.15 -9.59
CA LEU A 104 10.68 -23.96 -10.01
C LEU A 104 9.57 -23.64 -9.01
N GLN A 105 8.84 -24.64 -8.50
CA GLN A 105 7.82 -24.44 -7.48
C GLN A 105 8.39 -23.83 -6.19
N ALA A 106 9.56 -24.32 -5.77
CA ALA A 106 10.27 -23.79 -4.61
C ALA A 106 10.67 -22.32 -4.84
N SER A 107 11.14 -21.99 -6.04
CA SER A 107 11.49 -20.62 -6.42
C SER A 107 10.27 -19.68 -6.43
N ILE A 108 9.13 -20.13 -6.97
CA ILE A 108 7.86 -19.39 -6.96
C ILE A 108 7.41 -19.13 -5.51
N THR A 109 7.54 -20.13 -4.64
CA THR A 109 7.22 -19.99 -3.21
C THR A 109 8.15 -18.99 -2.52
N GLY A 110 9.45 -19.00 -2.88
CA GLY A 110 10.42 -18.01 -2.41
C GLY A 110 10.06 -16.59 -2.83
N LEU A 111 9.65 -16.39 -4.09
CA LEU A 111 9.18 -15.09 -4.59
C LEU A 111 7.93 -14.61 -3.86
N GLU A 112 6.96 -15.50 -3.62
CA GLU A 112 5.75 -15.17 -2.86
C GLU A 112 6.07 -14.73 -1.42
N ASN A 113 7.04 -15.39 -0.78
CA ASN A 113 7.51 -14.99 0.54
C ASN A 113 8.22 -13.63 0.52
N MET A 114 9.11 -13.39 -0.44
CA MET A 114 9.78 -12.09 -0.60
C MET A 114 8.76 -10.96 -0.82
N MET A 115 7.76 -11.22 -1.66
CA MET A 115 6.66 -10.29 -1.88
C MET A 115 5.92 -9.93 -0.58
N LYS A 116 5.51 -10.94 0.18
CA LYS A 116 4.78 -10.77 1.44
C LYS A 116 5.60 -10.02 2.50
N ASN A 117 6.90 -10.28 2.55
CA ASN A 117 7.79 -9.82 3.63
C ASN A 117 8.56 -8.54 3.29
N GLU A 118 8.66 -8.16 2.02
CA GLU A 118 9.38 -6.96 1.60
C GLU A 118 8.44 -6.02 0.83
N ALA A 119 8.22 -6.27 -0.46
CA ALA A 119 7.56 -5.32 -1.36
C ALA A 119 6.12 -4.96 -0.96
N CYS A 120 5.36 -5.93 -0.45
CA CYS A 120 3.96 -5.75 -0.08
C CYS A 120 3.72 -5.69 1.43
N LYS A 121 4.78 -5.79 2.25
CA LYS A 121 4.68 -5.84 3.71
C LYS A 121 4.02 -4.59 4.26
N LYS A 122 3.18 -4.75 5.30
CA LYS A 122 2.53 -3.62 5.99
C LYS A 122 3.59 -2.71 6.59
N GLY A 123 3.46 -1.41 6.32
CA GLY A 123 4.36 -0.38 6.84
C GLY A 123 5.69 -0.23 6.12
N ALA A 124 5.95 -1.04 5.07
CA ALA A 124 7.03 -0.79 4.13
C ALA A 124 6.81 0.52 3.36
#